data_AF-A0A6N8VZY8-F1
#
_entry.id   AF-A0A6N8VZY8-F1
#
_cell.length_a   1.000
_cell.length_b   1.000
_cell.length_c   1.000
_cell.angle_alpha   90.00
_cell.angle_beta   90.00
_cell.angle_gamma   90.00
#
_symmetry.space_group_name_H-M   'P 1'
#
loop_
_entity.id
_entity.type
_entity.pdbx_description
1 polymer ?
#
loop_
_entity_poly.entity_id
_entity_poly.type
_entity_poly.pdbx_seq_one_letter_code
_entity_poly.pdbx_strand_id
1 'polypeptide(L)'
;MTNHWTNLRRTRLSRRSMLRASARAGVGAAGLALVGCGDDDDDDQQSVAQAQQQDQDQQQAMQDQDQQQAMQQQQAQQQQAMQQQDQAEQQAMQQEQQEQSAAEAQAQQEEEQAVADDNIDYNATAIGAYGAFPQILDQGSALARGGQSASNNYHFGAVFPLDPFGSAVPGGLAEWEFVGAEALIVRMNEGRTFHNGDAVTAEDIKFTIDRLTGKAEYNPEYNSAWTGELSWTGDNELLDENTLRIEQGAPSVDAANSLALGGFPVFPKT
;
A
#
# COMPACT_ATOMS: atom_id res chain seq x y z
N MET A 1 37.86 21.78 0.34
CA MET A 1 36.44 21.66 -0.02
C MET A 1 36.04 20.20 0.18
N THR A 2 35.41 19.91 1.30
CA THR A 2 35.05 18.54 1.73
C THR A 2 33.63 18.23 1.27
N ASN A 3 33.47 17.24 0.40
CA ASN A 3 32.19 16.80 -0.15
C ASN A 3 31.39 15.99 0.89
N HIS A 4 30.25 16.53 1.33
CA HIS A 4 29.35 15.88 2.29
C HIS A 4 28.48 14.77 1.67
N TRP A 5 28.43 14.68 0.34
CA TRP A 5 27.53 13.80 -0.41
C TRP A 5 27.96 12.33 -0.52
N THR A 6 29.19 11.98 -0.13
CA THR A 6 29.67 10.58 -0.23
C THR A 6 29.29 9.68 0.95
N ASN A 7 28.75 10.22 2.06
CA ASN A 7 28.40 9.43 3.25
C ASN A 7 26.93 9.01 3.36
N LEU A 8 26.03 9.51 2.51
CA LEU A 8 24.60 9.15 2.57
C LEU A 8 24.24 7.86 1.80
N ARG A 9 25.21 7.17 1.20
CA ARG A 9 24.98 5.98 0.36
C ARG A 9 25.05 4.64 1.10
N ARG A 10 24.98 4.61 2.44
CA ARG A 10 25.26 3.36 3.17
C ARG A 10 24.32 2.99 4.32
N THR A 11 23.02 3.21 4.19
CA THR A 11 22.02 2.56 5.08
C THR A 11 20.67 2.33 4.39
N ARG A 12 20.64 1.56 3.30
CA ARG A 12 19.39 0.91 2.86
C ARG A 12 19.26 -0.44 3.58
N LEU A 13 18.57 -0.45 4.71
CA LEU A 13 18.05 -1.69 5.29
C LEU A 13 17.00 -2.25 4.34
N SER A 14 17.41 -3.25 3.57
CA SER A 14 16.51 -4.01 2.70
C SER A 14 15.54 -4.84 3.54
N ARG A 15 14.24 -4.81 3.21
CA ARG A 15 13.18 -5.63 3.83
C ARG A 15 13.53 -7.13 3.89
N ARG A 16 14.42 -7.62 3.01
CA ARG A 16 14.96 -9.00 3.06
C ARG A 16 15.90 -9.27 4.23
N SER A 17 16.55 -8.26 4.80
CA SER A 17 17.41 -8.41 5.98
C SER A 17 16.58 -8.58 7.25
N MET A 18 15.41 -7.94 7.34
CA MET A 18 14.47 -8.15 8.45
C MET A 18 13.89 -9.57 8.44
N LEU A 19 13.51 -10.09 7.27
CA LEU A 19 12.93 -11.44 7.16
C LEU A 19 13.92 -12.59 7.39
N ARG A 20 15.24 -12.33 7.46
CA ARG A 20 16.24 -13.33 7.86
C ARG A 20 16.58 -13.29 9.35
N ALA A 21 16.16 -12.25 10.08
CA ALA A 21 16.42 -12.12 11.52
C ALA A 21 15.44 -12.96 12.37
N SER A 22 14.32 -13.41 11.82
CA SER A 22 13.27 -14.17 12.54
C SER A 22 13.50 -15.68 12.64
N ALA A 23 14.60 -16.22 12.10
CA ALA A 23 14.82 -17.68 12.03
C ALA A 23 15.73 -18.28 13.13
N ARG A 24 16.09 -17.53 14.19
CA ARG A 24 17.04 -18.01 15.23
C ARG A 24 16.59 -17.80 16.69
N ALA A 25 15.30 -17.84 16.97
CA ALA A 25 14.79 -17.96 18.34
C ALA A 25 13.82 -19.16 18.40
N GLY A 26 14.37 -20.35 18.66
CA GLY A 26 13.58 -21.58 18.69
C GLY A 26 14.41 -22.81 19.03
N VAL A 27 15.28 -22.70 20.04
CA VAL A 27 15.88 -23.86 20.70
C VAL A 27 15.70 -23.67 22.19
N GLY A 28 14.84 -24.48 22.81
CA GLY A 28 14.54 -24.40 24.24
C GLY A 28 13.89 -25.65 24.81
N ALA A 29 14.74 -26.61 25.17
CA ALA A 29 14.61 -27.56 26.28
C ALA A 29 13.31 -28.38 26.46
N ALA A 30 13.29 -29.59 25.89
CA ALA A 30 12.56 -30.71 26.48
C ALA A 30 13.33 -31.22 27.71
N GLY A 31 12.85 -30.87 28.90
CA GLY A 31 13.35 -31.33 30.19
C GLY A 31 12.76 -32.69 30.56
N LEU A 32 13.66 -33.61 30.91
CA LEU A 32 13.45 -34.96 31.41
C LEU A 32 12.53 -35.03 32.64
N ALA A 33 11.69 -36.06 32.70
CA ALA A 33 11.31 -36.70 33.97
C ALA A 33 11.08 -38.21 33.74
N LEU A 34 12.08 -39.00 34.14
CA LEU A 34 11.96 -40.43 34.46
C LEU A 34 11.94 -40.54 35.99
N VAL A 35 11.03 -41.36 36.54
CA VAL A 35 10.94 -42.01 37.89
C VAL A 35 9.45 -42.19 38.16
N GLY A 36 8.87 -43.32 38.58
CA GLY A 36 9.28 -44.68 38.98
C GLY A 36 7.97 -45.39 39.36
N CYS A 37 7.65 -46.59 38.85
CA CYS A 37 7.96 -47.93 39.38
C CYS A 37 7.39 -48.23 40.79
N GLY A 38 6.60 -49.33 40.88
CA GLY A 38 6.20 -50.07 42.10
C GLY A 38 4.71 -50.40 42.08
N ASP A 39 4.18 -51.57 41.70
CA ASP A 39 4.50 -53.03 41.84
C ASP A 39 3.79 -53.72 43.03
N ASP A 40 2.88 -54.63 42.66
CA ASP A 40 2.31 -55.88 43.24
C ASP A 40 1.85 -56.08 44.72
N ASP A 41 0.57 -56.49 44.82
CA ASP A 41 -0.08 -57.67 45.47
C ASP A 41 -0.08 -58.02 47.00
N ASP A 42 -1.29 -58.50 47.39
CA ASP A 42 -1.74 -59.49 48.42
C ASP A 42 -2.11 -59.16 49.90
N ASP A 43 -3.43 -59.31 50.15
CA ASP A 43 -4.21 -59.99 51.20
C ASP A 43 -3.92 -59.95 52.74
N ASP A 44 -5.01 -59.59 53.44
CA ASP A 44 -5.56 -60.09 54.72
C ASP A 44 -4.69 -60.22 55.99
N GLN A 45 -4.97 -59.36 56.99
CA GLN A 45 -5.54 -59.80 58.28
C GLN A 45 -5.91 -58.61 59.19
N GLN A 46 -7.14 -58.66 59.70
CA GLN A 46 -7.76 -57.70 60.61
C GLN A 46 -7.04 -57.63 61.97
N SER A 47 -7.04 -56.44 62.59
CA SER A 47 -7.50 -56.20 63.99
C SER A 47 -6.74 -55.12 64.80
N VAL A 48 -6.37 -53.96 64.25
CA VAL A 48 -6.10 -52.76 65.09
C VAL A 48 -6.33 -51.41 64.38
N ALA A 49 -7.19 -51.30 63.37
CA ALA A 49 -7.18 -50.14 62.44
C ALA A 49 -8.10 -48.95 62.79
N GLN A 50 -8.99 -49.03 63.78
CA GLN A 50 -10.06 -48.02 63.93
C GLN A 50 -9.71 -46.77 64.78
N ALA A 51 -8.53 -46.71 65.42
CA ALA A 51 -8.11 -45.53 66.20
C ALA A 51 -6.94 -44.75 65.57
N GLN A 52 -6.28 -45.30 64.53
CA GLN A 52 -5.20 -44.62 63.80
C GLN A 52 -5.65 -44.10 62.42
N GLN A 53 -6.72 -44.65 61.83
CA GLN A 53 -7.30 -44.16 60.58
C GLN A 53 -7.99 -42.79 60.74
N GLN A 54 -8.64 -42.52 61.88
CA GLN A 54 -9.28 -41.21 62.10
C GLN A 54 -8.28 -40.05 62.21
N ASP A 55 -7.07 -40.27 62.71
CA ASP A 55 -6.01 -39.25 62.74
C ASP A 55 -5.34 -39.07 61.36
N GLN A 56 -5.20 -40.14 60.57
CA GLN A 56 -4.67 -40.06 59.20
C GLN A 56 -5.65 -39.41 58.22
N ASP A 57 -6.94 -39.74 58.30
CA ASP A 57 -7.99 -39.12 57.46
C ASP A 57 -8.14 -37.63 57.79
N GLN A 58 -7.98 -37.25 59.06
CA GLN A 58 -8.03 -35.84 59.48
C GLN A 58 -6.79 -35.05 59.04
N GLN A 59 -5.61 -35.69 59.00
CA GLN A 59 -4.39 -35.07 58.45
C GLN A 59 -4.40 -34.99 56.91
N GLN A 60 -4.95 -35.99 56.22
CA GLN A 60 -5.13 -35.96 54.76
C GLN A 60 -6.15 -34.90 54.34
N ALA A 61 -7.28 -34.78 55.04
CA ALA A 61 -8.27 -33.74 54.76
C ALA A 61 -7.71 -32.32 54.97
N MET A 62 -6.81 -32.14 55.94
CA MET A 62 -6.11 -30.86 56.14
C MET A 62 -5.09 -30.57 55.03
N GLN A 63 -4.32 -31.58 54.59
CA GLN A 63 -3.39 -31.44 53.47
C GLN A 63 -4.09 -31.13 52.14
N ASP A 64 -5.24 -31.76 51.88
CA ASP A 64 -6.04 -31.48 50.68
C ASP A 64 -6.61 -30.06 50.68
N GLN A 65 -6.99 -29.55 51.86
CA GLN A 65 -7.49 -28.18 52.02
C GLN A 65 -6.38 -27.14 51.82
N ASP A 66 -5.19 -27.37 52.36
CA ASP A 66 -4.01 -26.53 52.13
C ASP A 66 -3.58 -26.54 50.66
N GLN A 67 -3.63 -27.71 50.00
CA GLN A 67 -3.29 -27.86 48.60
C GLN A 67 -4.30 -27.14 47.68
N GLN A 68 -5.60 -27.17 48.02
CA GLN A 68 -6.63 -26.39 47.33
C GLN A 68 -6.44 -24.88 47.52
N GLN A 69 -6.12 -24.42 48.74
CA GLN A 69 -5.85 -23.00 48.98
C GLN A 69 -4.61 -22.51 48.22
N ALA A 70 -3.53 -23.31 48.18
CA ALA A 70 -2.33 -23.00 47.43
C ALA A 70 -2.60 -22.87 45.91
N MET A 71 -3.39 -23.79 45.36
CA MET A 71 -3.76 -23.77 43.94
C MET A 71 -4.64 -22.55 43.59
N GLN A 72 -5.55 -22.16 44.48
CA GLN A 72 -6.42 -20.99 44.31
C GLN A 72 -5.61 -19.68 44.38
N GLN A 73 -4.62 -19.62 45.28
CA GLN A 73 -3.71 -18.48 45.40
C GLN A 73 -2.79 -18.34 44.18
N GLN A 74 -2.34 -19.47 43.62
CA GLN A 74 -1.54 -19.50 42.39
C GLN A 74 -2.36 -19.03 41.17
N GLN A 75 -3.62 -19.46 41.04
CA GLN A 75 -4.51 -18.97 39.98
C GLN A 75 -4.78 -17.46 40.09
N ALA A 76 -4.97 -16.93 41.31
CA ALA A 76 -5.17 -15.50 41.53
C ALA A 76 -3.94 -14.67 41.13
N GLN A 77 -2.73 -15.14 41.45
CA GLN A 77 -1.49 -14.50 41.01
C GLN A 77 -1.33 -14.54 39.49
N GLN A 78 -1.70 -15.66 38.85
CA GLN A 78 -1.62 -15.81 37.40
C GLN A 78 -2.59 -14.87 36.67
N GLN A 79 -3.81 -14.68 37.19
CA GLN A 79 -4.77 -13.69 36.66
C GLN A 79 -4.27 -12.25 36.82
N GLN A 80 -3.67 -11.90 37.97
CA GLN A 80 -3.09 -10.57 38.16
C GLN A 80 -1.92 -10.29 37.22
N ALA A 81 -1.06 -11.28 36.98
CA ALA A 81 0.05 -11.15 36.03
C ALA A 81 -0.46 -10.91 34.60
N MET A 82 -1.50 -11.63 34.18
CA MET A 82 -2.11 -11.48 32.85
C MET A 82 -2.74 -10.09 32.67
N GLN A 83 -3.47 -9.58 33.68
CA GLN A 83 -4.03 -8.22 33.63
C GLN A 83 -2.98 -7.12 33.56
N GLN A 84 -1.84 -7.29 34.25
CA GLN A 84 -0.73 -6.34 34.16
C GLN A 84 -0.08 -6.36 32.78
N GLN A 85 0.02 -7.53 32.16
CA GLN A 85 0.57 -7.68 30.82
C GLN A 85 -0.35 -7.01 29.77
N ASP A 86 -1.66 -7.22 29.85
CA ASP A 86 -2.64 -6.59 28.95
C ASP A 86 -2.62 -5.05 29.08
N GLN A 87 -2.49 -4.51 30.29
CA GLN A 87 -2.36 -3.06 30.49
C GLN A 87 -1.07 -2.52 29.88
N ALA A 88 0.05 -3.24 30.02
CA ALA A 88 1.32 -2.82 29.44
C ALA A 88 1.27 -2.83 27.90
N GLU A 89 0.63 -3.84 27.29
CA GLU A 89 0.46 -3.91 25.84
C GLU A 89 -0.44 -2.79 25.31
N GLN A 90 -1.54 -2.46 26.00
CA GLN A 90 -2.40 -1.34 25.62
C GLN A 90 -1.68 0.01 25.70
N GLN A 91 -0.84 0.20 26.72
CA GLN A 91 -0.03 1.41 26.86
C GLN A 91 1.02 1.51 25.74
N ALA A 92 1.68 0.40 25.39
CA ALA A 92 2.64 0.36 24.29
C ALA A 92 1.99 0.70 22.94
N MET A 93 0.80 0.14 22.65
CA MET A 93 0.07 0.45 21.43
C MET A 93 -0.37 1.92 21.36
N GLN A 94 -0.82 2.51 22.47
CA GLN A 94 -1.14 3.94 22.51
C GLN A 94 0.09 4.82 22.28
N GLN A 95 1.24 4.43 22.84
CA GLN A 95 2.48 5.17 22.66
C GLN A 95 2.95 5.10 21.20
N GLU A 96 2.92 3.93 20.56
CA GLU A 96 3.25 3.79 19.13
C GLU A 96 2.31 4.62 18.25
N GLN A 97 1.02 4.64 18.55
CA GLN A 97 0.04 5.44 17.80
C GLN A 97 0.26 6.95 17.98
N GLN A 98 0.65 7.39 19.19
CA GLN A 98 1.03 8.78 19.44
C GLN A 98 2.33 9.16 18.71
N GLU A 99 3.33 8.28 18.69
CA GLU A 99 4.58 8.53 17.96
C GLU A 99 4.35 8.59 16.45
N GLN A 100 3.50 7.72 15.89
CA GLN A 100 3.13 7.75 14.47
C GLN A 100 2.39 9.04 14.10
N SER A 101 1.37 9.43 14.88
CA SER A 101 0.62 10.67 14.62
C SER A 101 1.48 11.92 14.79
N ALA A 102 2.41 11.94 15.75
CA ALA A 102 3.37 13.03 15.90
C ALA A 102 4.35 13.10 14.72
N ALA A 103 4.83 11.96 14.21
CA ALA A 103 5.69 11.90 13.03
C ALA A 103 4.95 12.35 11.76
N GLU A 104 3.69 11.97 11.58
CA GLU A 104 2.85 12.45 10.48
C GLU A 104 2.59 13.95 10.55
N ALA A 105 2.31 14.49 11.74
CA ALA A 105 2.12 15.92 11.94
C ALA A 105 3.41 16.72 11.68
N GLN A 106 4.57 16.20 12.10
CA GLN A 106 5.86 16.82 11.79
C GLN A 106 6.18 16.76 10.30
N ALA A 107 5.91 15.64 9.63
CA ALA A 107 6.10 15.52 8.19
C ALA A 107 5.21 16.51 7.43
N GLN A 108 3.94 16.66 7.81
CA GLN A 108 3.02 17.65 7.22
C GLN A 108 3.52 19.08 7.45
N GLN A 109 4.01 19.41 8.65
CA GLN A 109 4.57 20.74 8.93
C GLN A 109 5.85 21.01 8.15
N GLU A 110 6.75 20.04 8.01
CA GLU A 110 7.96 20.18 7.19
C GLU A 110 7.61 20.34 5.71
N GLU A 111 6.59 19.65 5.22
CA GLU A 111 6.10 19.79 3.84
C GLU A 111 5.50 21.18 3.63
N GLU A 112 4.61 21.64 4.52
CA GLU A 112 3.96 22.96 4.47
C GLU A 112 4.99 24.10 4.59
N GLN A 113 6.01 23.94 5.44
CA GLN A 113 7.10 24.90 5.63
C GLN A 113 8.11 24.88 4.46
N ALA A 114 8.26 23.75 3.75
CA ALA A 114 9.04 23.66 2.52
C ALA A 114 8.33 24.32 1.31
N VAL A 115 6.99 24.44 1.32
CA VAL A 115 6.24 25.19 0.29
C VAL A 115 6.23 26.69 0.57
N ALA A 116 6.38 27.10 1.84
CA ALA A 116 6.48 28.50 2.26
C ALA A 116 7.89 29.07 2.05
N ASP A 117 8.41 29.02 0.82
CA ASP A 117 9.58 29.82 0.43
C ASP A 117 9.09 31.19 -0.04
N ASP A 118 9.31 32.21 0.78
CA ASP A 118 9.01 33.62 0.45
C ASP A 118 9.76 34.13 -0.80
N ASN A 119 10.65 33.32 -1.39
CA ASN A 119 11.36 33.61 -2.65
C ASN A 119 10.70 33.05 -3.92
N ILE A 120 9.46 32.56 -3.87
CA ILE A 120 8.76 32.09 -5.09
C ILE A 120 8.33 33.30 -5.93
N ASP A 121 9.03 33.53 -7.04
CA ASP A 121 8.60 34.47 -8.07
C ASP A 121 7.52 33.85 -8.96
N TYR A 122 6.25 34.12 -8.65
CA TYR A 122 5.09 33.70 -9.45
C TYR A 122 5.03 34.36 -10.85
N ASN A 123 5.88 35.36 -11.12
CA ASN A 123 6.01 36.00 -12.43
C ASN A 123 7.31 35.61 -13.15
N ALA A 124 8.02 34.60 -12.64
CA ALA A 124 9.24 34.12 -13.26
C ALA A 124 8.98 33.67 -14.71
N THR A 125 9.85 34.09 -15.62
CA THR A 125 9.81 33.66 -17.02
C THR A 125 10.92 32.65 -17.28
N ALA A 126 10.54 31.45 -17.70
CA ALA A 126 11.47 30.45 -18.21
C ALA A 126 11.53 30.50 -19.74
N ILE A 127 12.74 30.48 -20.32
CA ILE A 127 12.95 30.41 -21.76
C ILE A 127 13.47 29.02 -22.11
N GLY A 128 12.63 28.20 -22.73
CA GLY A 128 12.99 26.89 -23.27
C GLY A 128 13.38 26.97 -24.75
N ALA A 129 14.54 26.42 -25.11
CA ALA A 129 14.97 26.30 -26.51
C ALA A 129 14.72 24.88 -27.02
N TYR A 130 14.00 24.77 -28.12
CA TYR A 130 13.74 23.50 -28.80
C TYR A 130 14.49 23.44 -30.13
N GLY A 131 15.06 22.27 -30.45
CA GLY A 131 15.83 22.07 -31.67
C GLY A 131 15.00 22.07 -32.97
N ALA A 132 13.68 22.15 -32.86
CA ALA A 132 12.75 22.27 -33.98
C ALA A 132 11.45 22.93 -33.49
N PHE A 133 10.68 23.50 -34.42
CA PHE A 133 9.32 23.96 -34.14
C PHE A 133 8.36 22.75 -34.08
N PRO A 134 7.38 22.71 -33.14
CA PRO A 134 6.36 21.66 -33.15
C PRO A 134 5.60 21.69 -34.49
N GLN A 135 5.49 20.55 -35.15
CA GLN A 135 4.90 20.50 -36.48
C GLN A 135 3.36 20.57 -36.42
N ILE A 136 2.78 20.16 -35.29
CA ILE A 136 1.34 20.09 -35.07
C ILE A 136 1.02 20.36 -33.59
N LEU A 137 -0.13 20.97 -33.32
CA LEU A 137 -0.60 21.18 -31.94
C LEU A 137 -1.49 20.03 -31.46
N ASP A 138 -2.08 19.28 -32.39
CA ASP A 138 -2.78 18.04 -32.11
C ASP A 138 -1.78 16.93 -31.79
N GLN A 139 -1.62 16.70 -30.49
CA GLN A 139 -0.79 15.66 -29.90
C GLN A 139 -1.12 14.27 -30.47
N GLY A 140 -2.40 14.00 -30.77
CA GLY A 140 -2.83 12.70 -31.26
C GLY A 140 -2.24 12.32 -32.63
N SER A 141 -1.82 13.33 -33.40
CA SER A 141 -1.27 13.16 -34.74
C SER A 141 0.25 13.00 -34.74
N ALA A 142 0.95 13.22 -33.62
CA ALA A 142 2.41 13.13 -33.55
C ALA A 142 2.96 12.69 -32.18
N LEU A 143 3.84 11.69 -32.19
CA LEU A 143 4.59 11.28 -31.01
C LEU A 143 5.63 12.35 -30.59
N ALA A 144 5.91 12.43 -29.29
CA ALA A 144 6.77 13.45 -28.69
C ALA A 144 8.24 13.32 -29.13
N ARG A 145 8.69 14.16 -30.07
CA ARG A 145 10.11 14.34 -30.41
C ARG A 145 10.44 15.82 -30.65
N GLY A 146 11.60 16.27 -30.15
CA GLY A 146 12.10 17.63 -30.38
C GLY A 146 11.12 18.71 -29.90
N GLY A 147 10.81 19.69 -30.76
CA GLY A 147 9.84 20.73 -30.46
C GLY A 147 8.43 20.24 -30.16
N GLN A 148 8.05 19.06 -30.66
CA GLN A 148 6.74 18.48 -30.39
C GLN A 148 6.53 18.19 -28.90
N SER A 149 7.61 17.84 -28.18
CA SER A 149 7.54 17.61 -26.73
C SER A 149 7.09 18.84 -25.94
N ALA A 150 7.37 20.06 -26.44
CA ALA A 150 6.88 21.29 -25.83
C ALA A 150 5.36 21.39 -25.91
N SER A 151 4.79 21.10 -27.09
CA SER A 151 3.34 21.09 -27.28
C SER A 151 2.69 20.04 -26.39
N ASN A 152 3.24 18.83 -26.38
CA ASN A 152 2.67 17.69 -25.70
C ASN A 152 2.70 17.85 -24.17
N ASN A 153 3.85 18.23 -23.60
CA ASN A 153 4.05 18.18 -22.15
C ASN A 153 3.53 19.42 -21.40
N TYR A 154 3.29 20.54 -22.08
CA TYR A 154 2.85 21.78 -21.42
C TYR A 154 1.38 22.13 -21.64
N HIS A 155 0.73 21.56 -22.67
CA HIS A 155 -0.69 21.84 -22.94
C HIS A 155 -1.61 20.72 -22.48
N PHE A 156 -1.08 19.50 -22.26
CA PHE A 156 -1.87 18.33 -21.89
C PHE A 156 -1.42 17.78 -20.53
N GLY A 157 -2.40 17.45 -19.70
CA GLY A 157 -2.18 16.74 -18.44
C GLY A 157 -2.04 15.24 -18.66
N ALA A 158 -1.23 14.58 -17.83
CA ALA A 158 -1.12 13.12 -17.85
C ALA A 158 -2.32 12.47 -17.14
N VAL A 159 -2.87 11.40 -17.73
CA VAL A 159 -3.91 10.60 -17.06
C VAL A 159 -3.32 10.01 -15.78
N PHE A 160 -2.15 9.38 -15.91
CA PHE A 160 -1.35 8.88 -14.80
C PHE A 160 0.04 9.53 -14.85
N PRO A 161 0.37 10.45 -13.93
CA PRO A 161 1.65 11.12 -13.92
C PRO A 161 2.74 10.16 -13.46
N LEU A 162 3.94 10.34 -14.02
CA LEU A 162 5.14 9.62 -13.64
C LEU A 162 6.13 10.56 -12.95
N ASP A 163 6.86 10.06 -11.96
CA ASP A 163 8.03 10.73 -11.41
C ASP A 163 9.17 10.77 -12.46
N PRO A 164 10.25 11.54 -12.22
CA PRO A 164 11.40 11.58 -13.13
C PRO A 164 12.12 10.24 -13.33
N PHE A 165 11.80 9.21 -12.54
CA PHE A 165 12.35 7.86 -12.63
C PHE A 165 11.39 6.88 -13.34
N GLY A 166 10.20 7.35 -13.76
CA GLY A 166 9.18 6.55 -14.45
C GLY A 166 8.21 5.83 -13.52
N SER A 167 8.18 6.13 -12.23
CA SER A 167 7.21 5.54 -11.28
C SER A 167 5.92 6.33 -11.32
N ALA A 168 4.76 5.66 -11.32
CA ALA A 168 3.48 6.35 -11.17
C ALA A 168 3.42 7.12 -9.84
N VAL A 169 2.95 8.37 -9.89
CA VAL A 169 2.71 9.20 -8.71
C VAL A 169 1.22 9.57 -8.60
N PRO A 170 0.70 9.80 -7.38
CA PRO A 170 -0.66 10.32 -7.21
C PRO A 170 -0.85 11.70 -7.85
N GLY A 171 -2.09 12.07 -8.12
CA GLY A 171 -2.44 13.44 -8.53
C GLY A 171 -2.61 13.68 -10.04
N GLY A 172 -2.79 12.62 -10.83
CA GLY A 172 -3.15 12.71 -12.25
C GLY A 172 -4.58 13.19 -12.52
N LEU A 173 -5.01 13.03 -13.78
CA LEU A 173 -6.43 13.16 -14.12
C LEU A 173 -7.26 12.02 -13.54
N ALA A 174 -6.66 10.84 -13.33
CA ALA A 174 -7.37 9.67 -12.83
C ALA A 174 -6.46 8.73 -12.01
N GLU A 175 -7.08 7.78 -11.33
CA GLU A 175 -6.45 6.57 -10.79
C GLU A 175 -6.90 5.34 -11.59
N TRP A 176 -6.22 4.22 -11.41
CA TRP A 176 -6.55 2.99 -12.13
C TRP A 176 -6.42 1.72 -11.28
N GLU A 177 -7.17 0.70 -11.68
CA GLU A 177 -7.00 -0.67 -11.19
C GLU A 177 -7.23 -1.69 -12.31
N PHE A 178 -6.51 -2.81 -12.25
CA PHE A 178 -6.77 -3.94 -13.15
C PHE A 178 -7.93 -4.78 -12.64
N VAL A 179 -8.86 -5.13 -13.54
CA VAL A 179 -9.87 -6.17 -13.30
C VAL A 179 -9.41 -7.42 -14.03
N GLY A 180 -8.64 -8.25 -13.30
CA GLY A 180 -7.98 -9.42 -13.87
C GLY A 180 -7.06 -9.05 -15.04
N ALA A 181 -7.06 -9.88 -16.08
CA ALA A 181 -6.36 -9.62 -17.33
C ALA A 181 -7.28 -9.01 -18.41
N GLU A 182 -8.53 -8.71 -18.04
CA GLU A 182 -9.61 -8.42 -19.00
C GLU A 182 -9.83 -6.93 -19.16
N ALA A 183 -9.70 -6.12 -18.10
CA ALA A 183 -10.00 -4.70 -18.17
C ALA A 183 -9.11 -3.85 -17.26
N LEU A 184 -9.05 -2.56 -17.60
CA LEU A 184 -8.55 -1.49 -16.75
C LEU A 184 -9.72 -0.60 -16.36
N ILE A 185 -9.93 -0.39 -15.06
CA ILE A 185 -10.88 0.61 -14.55
C ILE A 185 -10.10 1.90 -14.31
N VAL A 186 -10.60 3.00 -14.86
CA VAL A 186 -10.03 4.35 -14.73
C VAL A 186 -11.05 5.21 -14.00
N ARG A 187 -10.66 5.79 -12.86
CA ARG A 187 -11.51 6.61 -12.00
C ARG A 187 -10.97 8.04 -11.98
N MET A 188 -11.74 8.99 -12.50
CA MET A 188 -11.36 10.38 -12.59
C MET A 188 -11.19 10.99 -11.20
N ASN A 189 -10.14 11.78 -11.03
CA ASN A 189 -9.96 12.62 -9.85
C ASN A 189 -10.90 13.83 -9.95
N GLU A 190 -11.46 14.25 -8.81
CA GLU A 190 -12.39 15.37 -8.77
C GLU A 190 -11.71 16.73 -9.06
N GLY A 191 -12.50 17.69 -9.56
CA GLY A 191 -12.06 19.08 -9.72
C GLY A 191 -11.08 19.32 -10.87
N ARG A 192 -10.89 18.35 -11.77
CA ARG A 192 -10.07 18.52 -12.98
C ARG A 192 -10.85 19.29 -14.04
N THR A 193 -10.23 20.31 -14.61
CA THR A 193 -10.83 21.14 -15.65
C THR A 193 -9.91 21.29 -16.87
N PHE A 194 -10.51 21.43 -18.04
CA PHE A 194 -9.83 21.94 -19.22
C PHE A 194 -9.51 23.44 -19.07
N HIS A 195 -8.70 23.98 -19.97
CA HIS A 195 -8.32 25.40 -19.95
C HIS A 195 -9.50 26.36 -20.14
N ASN A 196 -10.63 25.89 -20.69
CA ASN A 196 -11.85 26.68 -20.85
C ASN A 196 -12.76 26.63 -19.59
N GLY A 197 -12.40 25.84 -18.57
CA GLY A 197 -13.15 25.69 -17.33
C GLY A 197 -14.13 24.51 -17.31
N ASP A 198 -14.33 23.80 -18.43
CA ASP A 198 -15.17 22.61 -18.46
C ASP A 198 -14.53 21.48 -17.65
N ALA A 199 -15.35 20.66 -17.00
CA ALA A 199 -14.88 19.52 -16.23
C ALA A 199 -14.28 18.45 -17.17
N VAL A 200 -13.22 17.78 -16.70
CA VAL A 200 -12.67 16.59 -17.37
C VAL A 200 -13.38 15.37 -16.82
N THR A 201 -14.01 14.58 -17.70
CA THR A 201 -14.83 13.42 -17.34
C THR A 201 -14.27 12.11 -17.90
N ALA A 202 -14.84 10.97 -17.50
CA ALA A 202 -14.51 9.68 -18.08
C ALA A 202 -14.85 9.60 -19.58
N GLU A 203 -15.85 10.37 -20.02
CA GLU A 203 -16.25 10.45 -21.42
C GLU A 203 -15.15 11.06 -22.31
N ASP A 204 -14.38 12.02 -21.80
CA ASP A 204 -13.27 12.65 -22.54
C ASP A 204 -12.12 11.67 -22.78
N ILE A 205 -11.80 10.82 -21.79
CA ILE A 205 -10.81 9.74 -21.96
C ILE A 205 -11.31 8.74 -23.01
N LYS A 206 -12.58 8.32 -22.92
CA LYS A 206 -13.17 7.40 -23.89
C LYS A 206 -13.13 7.98 -25.30
N PHE A 207 -13.61 9.22 -25.47
CA PHE A 207 -13.57 9.96 -26.73
C PHE A 207 -12.17 9.99 -27.31
N THR A 208 -11.17 10.27 -26.46
CA THR A 208 -9.78 10.33 -26.89
C THR A 208 -9.27 8.98 -27.35
N ILE A 209 -9.49 7.91 -26.58
CA ILE A 209 -9.08 6.55 -27.00
C ILE A 209 -9.75 6.17 -28.32
N ASP A 210 -11.06 6.39 -28.45
CA ASP A 210 -11.80 6.04 -29.65
C ASP A 210 -11.31 6.82 -30.87
N ARG A 211 -11.03 8.12 -30.70
CA ARG A 211 -10.40 8.97 -31.72
C ARG A 211 -9.03 8.42 -32.13
N LEU A 212 -8.17 8.15 -31.16
CA LEU A 212 -6.79 7.74 -31.41
C LEU A 212 -6.65 6.30 -31.92
N THR A 213 -7.68 5.47 -31.78
CA THR A 213 -7.71 4.09 -32.27
C THR A 213 -8.55 3.90 -33.52
N GLY A 214 -9.10 4.99 -34.08
CA GLY A 214 -9.94 4.95 -35.29
C GLY A 214 -11.34 4.36 -35.05
N LYS A 215 -11.77 4.23 -33.80
CA LYS A 215 -13.11 3.77 -33.40
C LYS A 215 -14.14 4.91 -33.35
N ALA A 216 -13.68 6.16 -33.45
CA ALA A 216 -14.55 7.32 -33.48
C ALA A 216 -15.36 7.41 -34.78
N GLU A 217 -16.69 7.30 -34.67
CA GLU A 217 -17.60 7.32 -35.83
C GLU A 217 -17.51 8.59 -36.68
N TYR A 218 -17.22 9.74 -36.05
CA TYR A 218 -17.18 11.03 -36.73
C TYR A 218 -15.94 11.21 -37.62
N ASN A 219 -14.88 10.41 -37.44
CA ASN A 219 -13.64 10.53 -38.20
C ASN A 219 -12.95 9.17 -38.39
N PRO A 220 -13.53 8.28 -39.20
CA PRO A 220 -13.02 6.92 -39.39
C PRO A 220 -11.68 6.87 -40.15
N GLU A 221 -11.27 7.95 -40.82
CA GLU A 221 -10.01 8.03 -41.57
C GLU A 221 -8.85 8.60 -40.74
N TYR A 222 -9.08 8.95 -39.47
CA TYR A 222 -8.05 9.54 -38.62
C TYR A 222 -6.90 8.55 -38.38
N ASN A 223 -5.69 8.94 -38.81
CA ASN A 223 -4.49 8.15 -38.61
C ASN A 223 -3.66 8.70 -37.44
N SER A 224 -3.85 8.09 -36.28
CA SER A 224 -3.17 8.48 -35.04
C SER A 224 -1.73 7.97 -34.98
N ALA A 225 -0.85 8.76 -34.37
CA ALA A 225 0.49 8.30 -34.04
C ALA A 225 0.50 7.33 -32.81
N TRP A 226 -0.65 7.19 -32.14
CA TRP A 226 -0.85 6.39 -30.93
C TRP A 226 -1.49 5.03 -31.15
N THR A 227 -1.93 4.71 -32.38
CA THR A 227 -2.67 3.46 -32.67
C THR A 227 -1.93 2.22 -32.19
N GLY A 228 -0.60 2.20 -32.31
CA GLY A 228 0.23 1.08 -31.84
C GLY A 228 0.33 0.99 -30.31
N GLU A 229 0.38 2.12 -29.61
CA GLU A 229 0.46 2.16 -28.14
C GLU A 229 -0.88 1.76 -27.49
N LEU A 230 -1.99 2.09 -28.15
CA LEU A 230 -3.35 1.82 -27.68
C LEU A 230 -3.97 0.55 -28.27
N SER A 231 -3.19 -0.27 -28.97
CA SER A 231 -3.72 -1.46 -29.67
C SER A 231 -4.28 -2.52 -28.73
N TRP A 232 -3.95 -2.45 -27.44
CA TRP A 232 -4.50 -3.32 -26.41
C TRP A 232 -5.96 -2.98 -26.07
N THR A 233 -6.43 -1.77 -26.36
CA THR A 233 -7.78 -1.32 -25.99
C THR A 233 -8.86 -2.01 -26.83
N GLY A 234 -9.86 -2.55 -26.14
CA GLY A 234 -11.06 -3.17 -26.69
C GLY A 234 -12.23 -2.21 -26.73
N ASP A 235 -13.44 -2.71 -26.46
CA ASP A 235 -14.64 -1.89 -26.35
C ASP A 235 -14.65 -1.17 -24.99
N ASN A 236 -14.77 0.15 -25.02
CA ASN A 236 -14.71 0.98 -23.82
C ASN A 236 -16.12 1.29 -23.33
N GLU A 237 -16.37 1.16 -22.02
CA GLU A 237 -17.68 1.35 -21.41
C GLU A 237 -17.62 2.41 -20.31
N LEU A 238 -18.51 3.40 -20.37
CA LEU A 238 -18.73 4.33 -19.26
C LEU A 238 -19.58 3.63 -18.20
N LEU A 239 -19.01 3.44 -17.01
CA LEU A 239 -19.76 2.91 -15.87
C LEU A 239 -20.57 4.02 -15.20
N ASP A 240 -20.00 5.23 -15.16
CA ASP A 240 -20.63 6.47 -14.73
C ASP A 240 -19.85 7.69 -15.32
N GLU A 241 -20.21 8.91 -14.90
CA GLU A 241 -19.60 10.16 -15.39
C GLU A 241 -18.08 10.23 -15.14
N ASN A 242 -17.58 9.59 -14.08
CA ASN A 242 -16.19 9.66 -13.63
C ASN A 242 -15.48 8.29 -13.65
N THR A 243 -16.13 7.25 -14.18
CA THR A 243 -15.55 5.91 -14.23
C THR A 243 -15.64 5.33 -15.63
N LEU A 244 -14.48 5.06 -16.22
CA LEU A 244 -14.32 4.37 -17.49
C LEU A 244 -13.81 2.95 -17.26
N ARG A 245 -14.46 1.98 -17.90
CA ARG A 245 -13.95 0.62 -18.06
C ARG A 245 -13.37 0.49 -19.47
N ILE A 246 -12.07 0.19 -19.55
CA ILE A 246 -11.36 -0.07 -20.80
C ILE A 246 -11.17 -1.57 -20.90
N GLU A 247 -11.93 -2.25 -21.74
CA GLU A 247 -11.68 -3.66 -22.04
C GLU A 247 -10.33 -3.82 -22.72
N GLN A 248 -9.67 -4.96 -22.49
CA GLN A 248 -8.43 -5.33 -23.13
C GLN A 248 -8.73 -6.30 -24.26
N GLY A 249 -8.60 -5.84 -25.51
CA GLY A 249 -8.66 -6.71 -26.68
C GLY A 249 -7.55 -7.77 -26.69
N ALA A 250 -6.43 -7.47 -26.01
CA ALA A 250 -5.40 -8.43 -25.64
C ALA A 250 -4.82 -8.06 -24.26
N PRO A 251 -4.53 -9.03 -23.37
CA PRO A 251 -3.91 -8.74 -22.08
C PRO A 251 -2.61 -7.94 -22.22
N SER A 252 -2.56 -6.78 -21.56
CA SER A 252 -1.41 -5.87 -21.54
C SER A 252 -1.06 -5.48 -20.11
N VAL A 253 0.11 -5.90 -19.66
CA VAL A 253 0.67 -5.46 -18.37
C VAL A 253 1.08 -3.98 -18.38
N ASP A 254 1.28 -3.42 -19.58
CA ASP A 254 1.68 -2.04 -19.79
C ASP A 254 0.49 -1.10 -20.01
N ALA A 255 -0.76 -1.59 -19.93
CA ALA A 255 -1.97 -0.82 -20.22
C ALA A 255 -2.03 0.53 -19.50
N ALA A 256 -1.74 0.55 -18.20
CA ALA A 256 -1.67 1.79 -17.44
C ALA A 256 -0.53 2.70 -17.92
N ASN A 257 0.63 2.14 -18.22
CA ASN A 257 1.77 2.91 -18.71
C ASN A 257 1.50 3.58 -20.07
N SER A 258 0.70 2.95 -20.95
CA SER A 258 0.28 3.54 -22.22
C SER A 258 -0.53 4.85 -22.07
N LEU A 259 -1.25 5.01 -20.96
CA LEU A 259 -1.98 6.24 -20.62
C LEU A 259 -1.14 7.23 -19.80
N ALA A 260 0.09 6.85 -19.43
CA ALA A 260 1.06 7.69 -18.74
C ALA A 260 2.12 8.27 -19.70
N LEU A 261 2.48 7.50 -20.74
CA LEU A 261 3.60 7.77 -21.63
C LEU A 261 3.47 9.14 -22.30
N GLY A 262 4.52 9.98 -22.22
CA GLY A 262 4.66 11.20 -23.03
C GLY A 262 3.52 12.22 -22.92
N GLY A 263 2.73 12.17 -21.84
CA GLY A 263 1.53 12.98 -21.69
C GLY A 263 0.43 12.57 -22.68
N PHE A 264 -0.06 11.33 -22.56
CA PHE A 264 -1.26 10.87 -23.27
C PHE A 264 -2.30 12.00 -23.26
N PRO A 265 -2.78 12.45 -24.44
CA PRO A 265 -3.62 13.61 -24.49
C PRO A 265 -5.00 13.22 -24.01
N VAL A 266 -5.65 14.09 -23.25
CA VAL A 266 -7.10 14.03 -23.06
C VAL A 266 -7.69 15.22 -23.78
N PHE A 267 -8.52 14.95 -24.79
CA PHE A 267 -9.21 15.98 -25.55
C PHE A 267 -10.62 16.17 -24.99
N PRO A 268 -11.12 17.42 -24.94
CA PRO A 268 -12.51 17.66 -24.66
C PRO A 268 -13.34 17.06 -25.80
N LYS A 269 -14.39 16.32 -25.46
CA LYS A 269 -15.34 15.78 -26.45
C LYS A 269 -16.17 16.88 -27.12
N THR A 270 -16.47 17.95 -26.38
CA THR A 270 -17.39 19.04 -26.78
C THR A 270 -16.70 20.19 -27.49
#